data_AF-A0AAU2RZJ6-F1
#
_entry.id   AF-A0AAU2RZJ6-F1
#
_cell.length_a   1.000
_cell.length_b   1.000
_cell.length_c   1.000
_cell.angle_alpha   90.00
_cell.angle_beta   90.00
_cell.angle_gamma   90.00
#
_symmetry.space_group_name_H-M   'P 1'
#
loop_
_entity.id
_entity.type
_entity.pdbx_description
1 polymer ?
#
loop_
_entity_poly.entity_id
_entity_poly.type
_entity_poly.pdbx_seq_one_letter_code
_entity_poly.pdbx_strand_id
1 'polypeptide(L)' 'MKAAVAEALGVQVAGRTRVNQQTRPPTSVGESMDAIRRGDVEARIVLDLGTGR' A
#
# COMPACT_ATOMS: atom_id res chain seq x y z
N MET A 1 -9.96 -14.28 10.24
CA MET A 1 -9.31 -13.08 9.67
C MET A 1 -7.80 -13.22 9.43
N LYS A 2 -6.98 -13.80 10.34
CA LYS A 2 -5.52 -13.88 10.16
C LYS A 2 -5.04 -14.72 8.94
N ALA A 3 -5.75 -15.79 8.59
CA ALA A 3 -5.33 -16.69 7.50
C ALA A 3 -5.40 -16.05 6.10
N ALA A 4 -6.46 -15.27 5.83
CA ALA A 4 -6.68 -14.66 4.51
C ALA A 4 -5.61 -13.62 4.14
N VAL A 5 -5.07 -12.91 5.13
CA VAL A 5 -4.00 -11.92 4.90
C VAL A 5 -2.70 -12.62 4.52
N ALA A 6 -2.36 -13.72 5.19
CA ALA A 6 -1.14 -14.48 4.89
C ALA A 6 -1.19 -15.11 3.49
N GLU A 7 -2.35 -15.65 3.10
CA GLU A 7 -2.56 -16.24 1.77
C GLU A 7 -2.45 -15.18 0.66
N ALA A 8 -3.11 -14.03 0.82
CA ALA A 8 -3.04 -12.93 -0.14
C ALA A 8 -1.61 -12.39 -0.31
N LEU A 9 -0.84 -12.29 0.79
CA LEU A 9 0.57 -11.92 0.75
C LEU A 9 1.43 -12.98 0.04
N GLY A 10 1.15 -14.27 0.25
CA GLY A 10 1.85 -15.36 -0.43
C GLY A 10 1.66 -15.32 -1.95
N VAL A 11 0.43 -15.06 -2.42
CA VAL A 11 0.13 -14.91 -3.86
C VAL A 11 0.84 -13.69 -4.46
N GLN A 12 0.91 -12.57 -3.73
CA GLN A 12 1.64 -11.38 -4.17
C GLN A 12 3.15 -11.64 -4.27
N VAL A 13 3.75 -12.30 -3.27
CA VAL A 13 5.19 -12.62 -3.25
C VAL A 13 5.58 -13.60 -4.35
N ALA A 14 4.68 -14.51 -4.72
CA ALA A 14 4.86 -15.42 -5.86
C ALA A 14 4.81 -14.72 -7.24
N GLY A 15 4.60 -13.40 -7.29
CA GLY A 15 4.54 -12.62 -8.54
C GLY A 15 3.30 -12.89 -9.39
N ARG A 16 2.33 -13.65 -8.86
CA ARG A 16 1.08 -14.03 -9.56
C ARG A 16 0.02 -12.94 -9.50
N THR A 17 0.27 -11.87 -8.74
CA THR A 17 -0.60 -10.69 -8.67
C THR A 17 0.27 -9.45 -8.45
N ARG A 18 -0.05 -8.36 -9.17
CA ARG A 18 0.65 -7.08 -9.05
C ARG A 18 -0.24 -6.10 -8.30
N VAL A 19 0.25 -5.62 -7.17
CA VAL A 19 -0.39 -4.49 -6.46
C VAL A 19 0.12 -3.20 -7.10
N ASN A 20 -0.80 -2.37 -7.59
CA ASN A 20 -0.49 -0.99 -7.97
C ASN A 20 -0.13 -0.23 -6.69
N GLN A 21 1.02 0.45 -6.67
CA GLN A 21 1.52 1.13 -5.48
C GLN A 21 1.99 2.53 -5.84
N GLN A 22 1.69 3.48 -4.96
CA GLN A 22 2.20 4.84 -4.99
C GLN A 22 3.09 5.05 -3.76
N THR A 23 4.35 5.35 -3.97
CA THR A 23 5.26 5.73 -2.88
C THR A 23 5.15 7.23 -2.62
N ARG A 24 4.98 7.62 -1.37
CA ARG A 24 4.87 9.02 -0.94
C ARG A 24 5.75 9.31 0.28
N PRO A 25 6.17 10.57 0.50
CA PRO A 25 6.98 10.90 1.68
C PRO A 25 6.15 10.85 2.96
N PRO A 26 6.77 10.64 4.14
CA PRO A 26 6.05 10.54 5.42
C PRO A 26 5.34 11.85 5.78
N THR A 27 5.84 12.98 5.30
CA THR A 27 5.21 14.30 5.48
C THR A 27 3.84 14.40 4.82
N SER A 28 3.52 13.53 3.85
CA SER A 28 2.25 13.50 3.14
C SER A 28 1.20 12.55 3.75
N VAL A 29 1.42 12.05 4.98
CA VAL A 29 0.48 11.14 5.67
C VAL A 29 -0.94 11.72 5.72
N GLY A 30 -1.07 13.00 6.10
CA GLY A 30 -2.39 13.65 6.22
C GLY A 30 -3.15 13.64 4.88
N GLU A 31 -2.51 14.14 3.82
CA GLU A 31 -3.08 14.17 2.48
C GLU A 31 -3.42 12.77 1.95
N SER A 32 -2.59 11.78 2.28
CA SER A 32 -2.81 10.38 1.90
C SER A 32 -4.02 9.78 2.60
N MET A 33 -4.21 10.07 3.89
CA MET A 33 -5.39 9.63 4.65
C MET A 33 -6.67 10.28 4.12
N ASP A 34 -6.60 11.55 3.74
CA ASP A 34 -7.74 12.26 3.17
C ASP A 34 -8.14 11.70 1.80
N ALA A 35 -7.17 11.40 0.94
CA ALA A 35 -7.42 10.71 -0.33
C ALA A 35 -8.08 9.34 -0.12
N ILE A 36 -7.61 8.56 0.88
CA ILE A 36 -8.22 7.26 1.22
C ILE A 36 -9.67 7.43 1.66
N ARG A 37 -9.95 8.40 2.55
CA ARG A 37 -11.31 8.65 3.05
C ARG A 37 -12.27 9.05 1.93
N ARG A 38 -11.78 9.79 0.94
CA ARG A 38 -12.57 10.20 -0.23
C ARG A 38 -12.72 9.10 -1.29
N GLY A 39 -11.92 8.04 -1.22
CA GLY A 39 -11.88 7.01 -2.26
C GLY A 39 -11.06 7.40 -3.49
N ASP A 40 -10.29 8.49 -3.43
CA ASP A 40 -9.47 9.03 -4.52
C ASP A 40 -8.15 8.24 -4.71
N VAL A 41 -8.13 6.97 -4.32
CA VAL A 41 -6.91 6.16 -4.22
C VAL A 41 -7.06 4.92 -5.09
N GLU A 42 -6.47 5.00 -6.27
CA GLU A 42 -6.46 3.92 -7.27
C GLU A 42 -5.42 2.81 -6.98
N ALA A 43 -4.58 3.02 -5.97
CA ALA A 43 -3.39 2.20 -5.70
C ALA A 43 -3.05 2.19 -4.21
N ARG A 44 -2.34 1.16 -3.74
CA ARG A 44 -1.83 1.13 -2.36
C ARG A 44 -0.85 2.29 -2.15
N ILE A 45 -1.06 3.12 -1.13
CA ILE A 45 -0.09 4.13 -0.73
C ILE A 45 0.97 3.49 0.18
N VAL A 46 2.24 3.66 -0.16
CA VAL A 46 3.39 3.26 0.65
C VAL A 46 4.10 4.52 1.10
N LEU A 47 4.25 4.71 2.40
CA LEU A 47 5.00 5.84 2.95
C LEU A 47 6.45 5.41 3.14
N ASP A 48 7.35 6.01 2.38
CA ASP A 48 8.78 5.72 2.48
C ASP A 48 9.37 6.52 3.65
N LEU A 49 9.69 5.82 4.75
CA LEU A 49 10.25 6.42 5.96
C LEU A 49 11.75 6.74 5.83
N GLY A 50 12.32 6.73 4.63
CA GLY A 50 13.74 6.99 4.38
C GLY A 50 14.61 5.75 4.56
N THR A 51 14.01 4.58 4.73
CA THR A 51 14.69 3.28 4.77
C THR A 51 14.57 2.60 3.41
N GLY A 52 14.79 3.36 2.32
CA GLY A 52 14.55 2.94 0.94
C GLY A 52 14.95 1.48 0.68
N ARG A 53 14.17 0.80 -0.16
CA ARG A 53 14.27 -0.64 -0.47
C ARG A 53 15.72 -1.15 -0.58
#